data_AF-A0A962RM57-F1
#
_entry.id   AF-A0A962RM57-F1
#
_cell.length_a   1.000
_cell.length_b   1.000
_cell.length_c   1.000
_cell.angle_alpha   90.00
_cell.angle_beta   90.00
_cell.angle_gamma   90.00
#
_symmetry.space_group_name_H-M   'P 1'
#
loop_
_entity.id
_entity.type
_entity.pdbx_description
1 polymer ?
#
loop_
_entity_poly.entity_id
_entity_poly.type
_entity_poly.pdbx_seq_one_letter_code
_entity_poly.pdbx_strand_id
1 'polypeptide(L)'
;IASRYGLRRAQVEPVLGLLESRGVLVRGEIRPGGVHTDWCDAEVLRRLKRMTLARLRNEVAAVEPATLGRFLPDWHGLLNPRQGPDALLEAVTQLQGLPLSWQTLVGQLLPARVAGFRVQQLDMLCASGAIVWVGHSALGPRDGRIVLYLRNRFHELAADLPDSVESLTSVLDERLQLDGDELAVAHTIVSTLGRRGACFLLDLEDAVQLQHPGVAVASFERALWALVWSGLLSNDTTAPLQQLGRRRSSTRVSAASRAGAARRNATLAGGRWSLLLGHAAANVNATEQALARARMLLDRYGIVSRDAAASESLPGGFGAVYPVLKQMEESGRVRRGHFIDGLAGAQFAQPGAVDRLRAARGEDDEPWRDEHLLLIPAIDPANPFGSLLPWPGLDAVVDDTNAPRESRRASPRRVNNAWVVLARGLPALYVNAAGTALLSFASTFERFPEALPAAARALTRLPRRAFGGRRSLLVEQVDGVPVRQSPLYEVLREAGFRSDYKGLGAPLP
;
A
#
# COMPACT_ATOMS: atom_id res chain seq x y z
N ILE A 1 -46.26 33.99 16.74
CA ILE A 1 -47.61 33.59 16.24
C ILE A 1 -48.59 34.76 16.35
N ALA A 2 -48.95 35.21 17.57
CA ALA A 2 -49.87 36.34 17.80
C ALA A 2 -49.58 37.59 16.96
N SER A 3 -48.34 38.08 16.96
CA SER A 3 -47.90 39.23 16.15
C SER A 3 -48.01 39.00 14.64
N ARG A 4 -47.83 37.76 14.15
CA ARG A 4 -47.89 37.44 12.72
C ARG A 4 -49.33 37.48 12.18
N TYR A 5 -50.31 37.22 13.03
CA TYR A 5 -51.73 37.20 12.68
C TYR A 5 -52.52 38.41 13.25
N GLY A 6 -51.84 39.39 13.86
CA GLY A 6 -52.50 40.58 14.42
C GLY A 6 -53.40 40.30 15.63
N LEU A 7 -53.21 39.17 16.34
CA LEU A 7 -54.05 38.73 17.45
C LEU A 7 -53.40 39.01 18.81
N ARG A 8 -54.20 39.09 19.88
CA ARG A 8 -53.68 39.13 21.27
C ARG A 8 -53.30 37.73 21.73
N ARG A 9 -52.24 37.60 22.56
CA ARG A 9 -51.76 36.29 23.07
C ARG A 9 -52.88 35.46 23.74
N ALA A 10 -53.71 36.11 24.56
CA ALA A 10 -54.84 35.48 25.24
C ALA A 10 -55.89 34.87 24.29
N GLN A 11 -55.98 35.32 23.03
CA GLN A 11 -56.89 34.76 22.03
C GLN A 11 -56.28 33.55 21.30
N VAL A 12 -54.94 33.45 21.30
CA VAL A 12 -54.21 32.42 20.54
C VAL A 12 -53.92 31.20 21.41
N GLU A 13 -53.63 31.39 22.69
CA GLU A 13 -53.30 30.30 23.63
C GLU A 13 -54.39 29.20 23.73
N PRO A 14 -55.70 29.52 23.84
CA PRO A 14 -56.74 28.49 23.88
C PRO A 14 -56.82 27.68 22.58
N VAL A 15 -56.61 28.33 21.43
CA VAL A 15 -56.63 27.68 20.12
C VAL A 15 -55.42 26.74 19.95
N LEU A 16 -54.24 27.17 20.40
CA LEU A 16 -53.05 26.32 20.40
C LEU A 16 -53.21 25.10 21.32
N GLY A 17 -53.79 25.29 22.51
CA GLY A 17 -54.10 24.19 23.44
C GLY A 17 -55.14 23.20 22.88
N LEU A 18 -56.12 23.66 22.10
CA LEU A 18 -57.06 22.77 21.39
C LEU A 18 -56.38 21.97 20.28
N LEU A 19 -55.44 22.58 19.55
CA LEU A 19 -54.67 21.89 18.52
C LEU A 19 -53.66 20.90 19.11
N GLU A 20 -53.17 21.18 20.32
CA GLU A 20 -52.37 20.24 21.13
C GLU A 20 -53.16 19.01 21.55
N SER A 21 -54.35 19.21 22.13
CA SER A 21 -55.19 18.10 22.59
C SER A 21 -55.69 17.21 21.46
N ARG A 22 -55.80 17.76 20.24
CA ARG A 22 -56.08 17.02 19.00
C ARG A 22 -54.85 16.36 18.37
N GLY A 23 -53.66 16.56 18.93
CA GLY A 23 -52.40 15.97 18.46
C GLY A 23 -51.83 16.56 17.17
N VAL A 24 -52.35 17.72 16.72
CA VAL A 24 -51.86 18.43 15.53
C VAL A 24 -50.59 19.23 15.87
N LEU A 25 -50.55 19.85 17.04
CA LEU A 25 -49.39 20.57 17.55
C LEU A 25 -48.76 19.85 18.74
N VAL A 26 -47.45 20.02 18.89
CA VAL A 26 -46.67 19.59 20.05
C VAL A 26 -46.06 20.82 20.70
N ARG A 27 -46.12 20.87 22.02
CA ARG A 27 -45.56 21.91 22.87
C ARG A 27 -44.26 21.45 23.52
N GLY A 28 -43.21 22.27 23.53
CA GLY A 28 -41.96 21.97 24.25
C GLY A 28 -40.79 22.88 23.90
N GLU A 29 -39.61 22.60 24.46
CA GLU A 29 -38.35 23.30 24.12
C GLU A 29 -37.74 22.66 22.87
N ILE A 30 -38.20 23.08 21.69
CA ILE A 30 -37.90 22.38 20.42
C ILE A 30 -36.63 22.94 19.77
N ARG A 31 -36.29 24.20 20.00
CA ARG A 31 -35.09 24.84 19.42
C ARG A 31 -33.82 24.54 20.23
N PRO A 32 -32.66 24.33 19.59
CA PRO A 32 -31.38 24.15 20.29
C PRO A 32 -31.05 25.37 21.15
N GLY A 33 -30.89 25.17 22.47
CA GLY A 33 -30.59 26.25 23.42
C GLY A 33 -31.76 27.19 23.74
N GLY A 34 -32.99 26.83 23.36
CA GLY A 34 -34.18 27.60 23.68
C GLY A 34 -34.59 27.47 25.14
N VAL A 35 -34.91 28.60 25.79
CA VAL A 35 -35.44 28.69 27.16
C VAL A 35 -36.96 28.96 27.20
N HIS A 36 -37.62 28.91 26.05
CA HIS A 36 -39.04 29.22 25.91
C HIS A 36 -39.80 28.07 25.27
N THR A 37 -41.06 27.95 25.65
CA THR A 37 -41.94 26.92 25.11
C THR A 37 -42.33 27.24 23.67
N ASP A 38 -41.96 26.35 22.76
CA ASP A 38 -42.27 26.39 21.35
C ASP A 38 -43.45 25.47 20.99
N TRP A 39 -44.08 25.80 19.87
CA TRP A 39 -45.15 25.02 19.25
C TRP A 39 -44.70 24.56 17.87
N CYS A 40 -44.80 23.27 17.58
CA CYS A 40 -44.46 22.69 16.29
C CYS A 40 -45.54 21.73 15.82
N ASP A 41 -45.74 21.62 14.51
CA ASP A 41 -46.59 20.59 13.92
C ASP A 41 -46.03 19.19 14.23
N ALA A 42 -46.91 18.28 14.65
CA ALA A 42 -46.53 16.96 15.10
C ALA A 42 -45.91 16.11 13.98
N GLU A 43 -46.38 16.22 12.74
CA GLU A 43 -45.84 15.49 11.60
C GLU A 43 -44.49 16.06 11.16
N VAL A 44 -44.36 17.38 11.13
CA VAL A 44 -43.08 18.05 10.85
C VAL A 44 -42.02 17.68 11.88
N LEU A 45 -42.36 17.70 13.17
CA LEU A 45 -41.43 17.30 14.23
C LEU A 45 -41.05 15.82 14.13
N ARG A 46 -41.98 14.92 13.82
CA ARG A 46 -41.68 13.49 13.58
C ARG A 46 -40.81 13.29 12.34
N ARG A 47 -41.02 14.07 11.27
CA ARG A 47 -40.20 14.01 10.05
C ARG A 47 -38.80 14.52 10.34
N LEU A 48 -38.64 15.66 11.01
CA LEU A 48 -37.35 16.19 11.45
C LEU A 48 -36.63 15.20 12.36
N LYS A 49 -37.30 14.66 13.40
CA LYS A 49 -36.70 13.64 14.28
C LYS A 49 -36.27 12.38 13.51
N ARG A 50 -37.07 11.91 12.56
CA ARG A 50 -36.70 10.78 11.69
C ARG A 50 -35.51 11.10 10.80
N MET A 51 -35.46 12.29 10.19
CA MET A 51 -34.33 12.73 9.36
C MET A 51 -33.06 12.93 10.19
N THR A 52 -33.16 13.51 11.39
CA THR A 52 -32.03 13.68 12.32
C THR A 52 -31.54 12.32 12.82
N LEU A 53 -32.43 11.41 13.22
CA LEU A 53 -32.05 10.05 13.62
C LEU A 53 -31.49 9.24 12.44
N ALA A 54 -32.03 9.38 11.24
CA ALA A 54 -31.52 8.73 10.04
C ALA A 54 -30.13 9.28 9.68
N ARG A 55 -29.91 10.59 9.80
CA ARG A 55 -28.61 11.24 9.62
C ARG A 55 -27.60 10.77 10.66
N LEU A 56 -27.96 10.75 11.94
CA LEU A 56 -27.12 10.23 13.03
C LEU A 56 -26.84 8.72 12.86
N ARG A 57 -27.83 7.94 12.40
CA ARG A 57 -27.66 6.52 12.08
C ARG A 57 -26.76 6.31 10.88
N ASN A 58 -26.89 7.13 9.84
CA ASN A 58 -26.08 7.04 8.64
C ASN A 58 -24.64 7.50 8.92
N GLU A 59 -24.46 8.49 9.80
CA GLU A 59 -23.18 8.87 10.36
C GLU A 59 -22.57 7.74 11.19
N VAL A 60 -23.33 6.93 11.91
CA VAL A 60 -22.80 5.79 12.70
C VAL A 60 -22.65 4.49 11.89
N ALA A 61 -23.41 4.32 10.81
CA ALA A 61 -23.42 3.10 10.00
C ALA A 61 -22.06 2.82 9.35
N ALA A 62 -21.75 1.53 9.23
CA ALA A 62 -20.60 1.08 8.46
C ALA A 62 -20.74 1.52 6.98
N VAL A 63 -19.60 1.72 6.33
CA VAL A 63 -19.53 2.13 4.93
C VAL A 63 -19.34 0.92 4.03
N GLU A 64 -19.85 1.00 2.80
CA GLU A 64 -19.66 -0.04 1.79
C GLU A 64 -18.18 -0.21 1.40
N PRO A 65 -17.77 -1.40 0.91
CA PRO A 65 -16.44 -1.68 0.37
C PRO A 65 -15.94 -0.64 -0.66
N ALA A 66 -16.82 -0.11 -1.50
CA ALA A 66 -16.50 0.94 -2.47
C ALA A 66 -15.95 2.21 -1.81
N THR A 67 -16.39 2.52 -0.60
CA THR A 67 -15.92 3.68 0.16
C THR A 67 -14.48 3.47 0.63
N LEU A 68 -14.12 2.27 1.09
CA LEU A 68 -12.73 1.95 1.43
C LEU A 68 -11.82 2.05 0.19
N GLY A 69 -12.29 1.61 -0.97
CA GLY A 69 -11.55 1.74 -2.24
C GLY A 69 -11.38 3.17 -2.75
N ARG A 70 -12.15 4.15 -2.26
CA ARG A 70 -11.92 5.59 -2.50
C ARG A 70 -11.02 6.19 -1.42
N PHE A 71 -11.33 5.87 -0.17
CA PHE A 71 -10.63 6.39 1.00
C PHE A 71 -9.16 6.00 1.03
N LEU A 72 -8.83 4.73 0.80
CA LEU A 72 -7.47 4.24 1.05
C LEU A 72 -6.44 4.80 0.05
N PRO A 73 -6.74 4.93 -1.26
CA PRO A 73 -5.88 5.69 -2.17
C PRO A 73 -5.69 7.16 -1.80
N ASP A 74 -6.75 7.84 -1.35
CA ASP A 74 -6.67 9.23 -0.90
C ASP A 74 -5.85 9.36 0.40
N TRP A 75 -6.05 8.44 1.33
CA TRP A 75 -5.27 8.33 2.57
C TRP A 75 -3.77 8.19 2.26
N HIS A 76 -3.42 7.45 1.21
CA HIS A 76 -2.06 7.31 0.72
C HIS A 76 -1.56 8.46 -0.17
N GLY A 77 -2.36 9.51 -0.37
CA GLY A 77 -1.99 10.67 -1.17
C GLY A 77 -1.91 10.42 -2.67
N LEU A 78 -2.52 9.34 -3.18
CA LEU A 78 -2.45 8.99 -4.61
C LEU A 78 -3.28 9.93 -5.50
N LEU A 79 -4.33 10.52 -4.94
CA LEU A 79 -5.20 11.45 -5.69
C LEU A 79 -4.59 12.85 -5.76
N ASN A 80 -3.84 13.25 -4.74
CA ASN A 80 -3.24 14.58 -4.60
C ASN A 80 -1.77 14.47 -4.13
N PRO A 81 -0.86 13.97 -4.99
CA PRO A 81 0.51 13.71 -4.59
C PRO A 81 1.27 15.00 -4.27
N ARG A 82 1.88 15.05 -3.09
CA ARG A 82 2.66 16.20 -2.61
C ARG A 82 4.10 16.15 -3.14
N GLN A 83 4.80 17.28 -3.09
CA GLN A 83 6.19 17.41 -3.54
C GLN A 83 7.13 17.63 -2.35
N GLY A 84 8.41 17.27 -2.54
CA GLY A 84 9.48 17.58 -1.59
C GLY A 84 9.82 16.45 -0.62
N PRO A 85 10.80 16.68 0.27
CA PRO A 85 11.33 15.66 1.18
C PRO A 85 10.31 15.20 2.22
N ASP A 86 9.45 16.10 2.71
CA ASP A 86 8.41 15.75 3.70
C ASP A 86 7.37 14.80 3.11
N ALA A 87 6.99 15.01 1.84
CA ALA A 87 6.10 14.10 1.12
C ALA A 87 6.71 12.69 0.98
N LEU A 88 8.03 12.61 0.76
CA LEU A 88 8.74 11.34 0.70
C LEU A 88 8.81 10.65 2.08
N LEU A 89 9.06 11.39 3.15
CA LEU A 89 9.04 10.85 4.51
C LEU A 89 7.64 10.34 4.90
N GLU A 90 6.58 11.05 4.52
CA GLU A 90 5.21 10.58 4.74
C GLU A 90 4.91 9.32 3.92
N ALA A 91 5.27 9.28 2.64
CA ALA A 91 5.13 8.10 1.81
C ALA A 91 5.87 6.89 2.42
N VAL A 92 7.07 7.10 2.95
CA VAL A 92 7.85 6.06 3.65
C VAL A 92 7.20 5.70 4.99
N THR A 93 6.61 6.65 5.71
CA THR A 93 5.85 6.38 6.94
C THR A 93 4.72 5.38 6.68
N GLN A 94 4.04 5.52 5.54
CA GLN A 94 2.95 4.63 5.14
C GLN A 94 3.43 3.31 4.51
N LEU A 95 4.65 3.26 3.97
CA LEU A 95 5.20 2.07 3.29
C LEU A 95 6.15 1.25 4.17
N GLN A 96 6.65 1.82 5.27
CA GLN A 96 7.64 1.17 6.12
C GLN A 96 7.18 -0.22 6.61
N GLY A 97 8.11 -1.15 6.80
CA GLY A 97 7.79 -2.52 7.22
C GLY A 97 7.29 -3.46 6.12
N LEU A 98 6.92 -2.96 4.91
CA LEU A 98 6.54 -3.84 3.80
C LEU A 98 7.74 -4.33 2.99
N PRO A 99 7.88 -5.65 2.75
CA PRO A 99 8.86 -6.19 1.84
C PRO A 99 8.43 -5.97 0.38
N LEU A 100 8.99 -4.95 -0.26
CA LEU A 100 8.64 -4.51 -1.62
C LEU A 100 9.82 -4.70 -2.58
N SER A 101 9.53 -5.08 -3.82
CA SER A 101 10.54 -5.04 -4.91
C SER A 101 11.12 -3.63 -5.01
N TRP A 102 12.45 -3.53 -5.08
CA TRP A 102 13.14 -2.27 -5.28
C TRP A 102 12.64 -1.55 -6.54
N GLN A 103 12.50 -2.28 -7.65
CA GLN A 103 12.02 -1.71 -8.91
C GLN A 103 10.58 -1.20 -8.83
N THR A 104 9.69 -1.96 -8.18
CA THR A 104 8.29 -1.56 -7.95
C THR A 104 8.22 -0.33 -7.04
N LEU A 105 9.02 -0.31 -5.97
CA LEU A 105 9.06 0.78 -5.00
C LEU A 105 9.44 2.13 -5.65
N VAL A 106 10.59 2.18 -6.33
CA VAL A 106 11.08 3.45 -6.93
C VAL A 106 10.49 3.75 -8.30
N GLY A 107 9.89 2.74 -8.95
CA GLY A 107 9.32 2.87 -10.29
C GLY A 107 7.82 3.11 -10.32
N GLN A 108 7.08 2.72 -9.28
CA GLN A 108 5.62 2.74 -9.26
C GLN A 108 5.07 3.35 -7.96
N LEU A 109 5.48 2.87 -6.78
CA LEU A 109 4.84 3.26 -5.50
C LEU A 109 5.22 4.66 -5.02
N LEU A 110 6.53 4.98 -4.97
CA LEU A 110 6.99 6.31 -4.54
C LEU A 110 6.62 7.41 -5.55
N PRO A 111 6.79 7.22 -6.87
CA PRO A 111 6.34 8.22 -7.86
C PRO A 111 4.83 8.49 -7.83
N ALA A 112 4.01 7.51 -7.46
CA ALA A 112 2.57 7.70 -7.35
C ALA A 112 2.16 8.54 -6.12
N ARG A 113 3.01 8.60 -5.08
CA ARG A 113 2.76 9.35 -3.84
C ARG A 113 3.45 10.70 -3.80
N VAL A 114 4.61 10.81 -4.46
CA VAL A 114 5.48 11.99 -4.42
C VAL A 114 5.61 12.56 -5.83
N ALA A 115 4.96 13.69 -6.07
CA ALA A 115 5.04 14.37 -7.34
C ALA A 115 6.49 14.80 -7.63
N GLY A 116 6.96 14.50 -8.85
CA GLY A 116 8.34 14.78 -9.25
C GLY A 116 9.40 13.91 -8.56
N PHE A 117 9.04 12.77 -7.98
CA PHE A 117 9.97 11.86 -7.30
C PHE A 117 11.22 11.56 -8.13
N ARG A 118 12.39 11.69 -7.50
CA ARG A 118 13.68 11.27 -8.04
C ARG A 118 14.37 10.38 -7.02
N VAL A 119 15.00 9.30 -7.48
CA VAL A 119 15.68 8.34 -6.59
C VAL A 119 16.77 8.99 -5.74
N GLN A 120 17.38 10.07 -6.21
CA GLN A 120 18.37 10.86 -5.46
C GLN A 120 17.80 11.49 -4.17
N GLN A 121 16.50 11.76 -4.12
CA GLN A 121 15.85 12.25 -2.90
C GLN A 121 15.83 11.15 -1.83
N LEU A 122 15.51 9.92 -2.22
CA LEU A 122 15.58 8.75 -1.32
C LEU A 122 17.03 8.49 -0.89
N ASP A 123 17.96 8.56 -1.83
CA ASP A 123 19.39 8.39 -1.57
C ASP A 123 19.92 9.39 -0.52
N MET A 124 19.53 10.66 -0.64
CA MET A 124 19.90 11.70 0.31
C MET A 124 19.29 11.48 1.69
N LEU A 125 18.06 10.98 1.77
CA LEU A 125 17.43 10.63 3.06
C LEU A 125 18.11 9.43 3.72
N CYS A 126 18.55 8.42 2.95
CA CYS A 126 19.39 7.35 3.47
C CYS A 126 20.74 7.90 3.98
N ALA A 127 21.40 8.75 3.17
CA ALA A 127 22.73 9.27 3.51
C ALA A 127 22.70 10.20 4.74
N SER A 128 21.62 10.94 4.94
CA SER A 128 21.39 11.74 6.15
C SER A 128 21.02 10.91 7.39
N GLY A 129 20.77 9.61 7.22
CA GLY A 129 20.30 8.73 8.29
C GLY A 129 18.84 8.91 8.67
N ALA A 130 18.02 9.57 7.85
CA ALA A 130 16.58 9.69 8.11
C ALA A 130 15.81 8.39 7.79
N ILE A 131 16.29 7.65 6.78
CA ILE A 131 15.71 6.38 6.33
C ILE A 131 16.78 5.29 6.40
N VAL A 132 16.36 4.09 6.80
CA VAL A 132 17.16 2.86 6.70
C VAL A 132 16.45 1.93 5.74
N TRP A 133 17.21 1.28 4.85
CA TRP A 133 16.70 0.20 4.01
C TRP A 133 17.33 -1.13 4.43
N VAL A 134 16.56 -2.20 4.38
CA VAL A 134 16.99 -3.55 4.75
C VAL A 134 16.65 -4.51 3.63
N GLY A 135 17.59 -5.34 3.21
CA GLY A 135 17.29 -6.41 2.26
C GLY A 135 16.44 -7.51 2.91
N HIS A 136 15.55 -8.13 2.14
CA HIS A 136 14.63 -9.16 2.66
C HIS A 136 14.67 -10.45 1.85
N SER A 137 14.77 -10.36 0.52
CA SER A 137 14.99 -11.53 -0.34
C SER A 137 15.38 -11.11 -1.75
N ALA A 138 16.12 -11.95 -2.46
CA ALA A 138 16.44 -11.72 -3.87
C ALA A 138 15.21 -11.98 -4.77
N LEU A 139 15.03 -11.16 -5.81
CA LEU A 139 14.05 -11.35 -6.88
C LEU A 139 14.79 -11.48 -8.22
N GLY A 140 15.53 -12.58 -8.34
CA GLY A 140 16.43 -12.79 -9.47
C GLY A 140 17.69 -11.91 -9.40
N PRO A 141 18.45 -11.82 -10.50
CA PRO A 141 19.80 -11.21 -10.48
C PRO A 141 19.81 -9.67 -10.58
N ARG A 142 18.66 -9.02 -10.73
CA ARG A 142 18.54 -7.57 -11.00
C ARG A 142 17.54 -6.85 -10.10
N ASP A 143 16.95 -7.55 -9.14
CA ASP A 143 15.96 -7.00 -8.25
C ASP A 143 15.95 -7.78 -6.94
N GLY A 144 15.38 -7.18 -5.91
CA GLY A 144 15.24 -7.77 -4.58
C GLY A 144 14.12 -7.09 -3.82
N ARG A 145 13.54 -7.81 -2.86
CA ARG A 145 12.66 -7.22 -1.86
C ARG A 145 13.50 -6.50 -0.83
N ILE A 146 13.17 -5.25 -0.60
CA ILE A 146 13.70 -4.46 0.49
C ILE A 146 12.56 -3.98 1.38
N VAL A 147 12.90 -3.62 2.61
CA VAL A 147 12.00 -2.94 3.54
C VAL A 147 12.60 -1.58 3.87
N LEU A 148 11.79 -0.53 3.80
CA LEU A 148 12.18 0.79 4.29
C LEU A 148 11.71 0.98 5.72
N TYR A 149 12.48 1.75 6.49
CA TYR A 149 12.11 2.19 7.83
C TYR A 149 12.52 3.64 8.02
N LEU A 150 11.72 4.39 8.76
CA LEU A 150 12.23 5.61 9.37
C LEU A 150 13.25 5.24 10.44
N ARG A 151 14.39 5.94 10.48
CA ARG A 151 15.49 5.61 11.40
C ARG A 151 15.05 5.55 12.86
N ASN A 152 14.18 6.48 13.26
CA ASN A 152 13.64 6.58 14.62
C ASN A 152 12.64 5.47 14.99
N ARG A 153 12.09 4.73 14.02
CA ARG A 153 11.18 3.61 14.25
C ARG A 153 11.80 2.25 13.93
N PHE A 154 13.01 2.23 13.38
CA PHE A 154 13.67 1.02 12.91
C PHE A 154 13.74 -0.05 13.99
N HIS A 155 14.23 0.29 15.19
CA HIS A 155 14.40 -0.68 16.28
C HIS A 155 13.09 -1.18 16.88
N GLU A 156 11.99 -0.42 16.74
CA GLU A 156 10.67 -0.82 17.24
C GLU A 156 9.91 -1.73 16.25
N LEU A 157 10.19 -1.58 14.95
CA LEU A 157 9.48 -2.27 13.88
C LEU A 157 10.26 -3.46 13.30
N ALA A 158 11.59 -3.39 13.23
CA ALA A 158 12.41 -4.47 12.72
C ALA A 158 12.38 -5.65 13.70
N ALA A 159 11.70 -6.73 13.30
CA ALA A 159 11.70 -7.98 14.04
C ALA A 159 12.98 -8.80 13.75
N ASP A 160 13.33 -9.69 14.68
CA ASP A 160 14.32 -10.76 14.48
C ASP A 160 15.74 -10.31 14.10
N LEU A 161 16.12 -9.09 14.48
CA LEU A 161 17.50 -8.63 14.38
C LEU A 161 18.36 -9.33 15.44
N PRO A 162 19.52 -9.89 15.07
CA PRO A 162 20.39 -10.56 16.04
C PRO A 162 21.02 -9.59 17.02
N ASP A 163 21.09 -10.00 18.28
CA ASP A 163 21.48 -9.12 19.40
C ASP A 163 22.99 -8.84 19.42
N SER A 164 23.82 -9.77 18.93
CA SER A 164 25.28 -9.63 18.91
C SER A 164 25.92 -10.22 17.65
N VAL A 165 27.18 -9.86 17.41
CA VAL A 165 27.96 -10.38 16.27
C VAL A 165 28.26 -11.87 16.45
N GLU A 166 28.46 -12.32 17.67
CA GLU A 166 28.66 -13.73 18.01
C GLU A 166 27.40 -14.56 17.69
N SER A 167 26.22 -14.06 18.08
CA SER A 167 24.94 -14.68 17.76
C SER A 167 24.68 -14.70 16.25
N LEU A 168 25.06 -13.63 15.52
CA LEU A 168 25.01 -13.63 14.06
C LEU A 168 25.85 -14.76 13.49
N THR A 169 27.12 -14.83 13.90
CA THR A 169 28.12 -15.74 13.36
C THR A 169 27.66 -17.20 13.45
N SER A 170 27.11 -17.63 14.59
CA SER A 170 26.57 -18.99 14.74
C SER A 170 25.38 -19.29 13.83
N VAL A 171 24.61 -18.27 13.47
CA VAL A 171 23.39 -18.42 12.66
C VAL A 171 23.69 -18.28 11.17
N LEU A 172 24.81 -17.67 10.77
CA LEU A 172 25.20 -17.51 9.35
C LEU A 172 25.31 -18.87 8.66
N ASP A 173 25.93 -19.85 9.31
CA ASP A 173 26.16 -21.20 8.76
C ASP A 173 24.84 -21.94 8.48
N GLU A 174 23.82 -21.71 9.30
CA GLU A 174 22.50 -22.32 9.14
C GLU A 174 21.58 -21.52 8.20
N ARG A 175 21.69 -20.18 8.21
CA ARG A 175 20.80 -19.29 7.43
C ARG A 175 21.24 -19.08 5.99
N LEU A 176 22.54 -19.13 5.69
CA LEU A 176 23.07 -18.81 4.38
C LEU A 176 23.49 -20.08 3.65
N GLN A 177 22.80 -20.38 2.54
CA GLN A 177 23.17 -21.45 1.62
C GLN A 177 24.33 -21.02 0.72
N LEU A 178 25.52 -20.89 1.31
CA LEU A 178 26.74 -20.45 0.64
C LEU A 178 27.76 -21.58 0.52
N ASP A 179 28.58 -21.52 -0.52
CA ASP A 179 29.76 -22.38 -0.65
C ASP A 179 30.81 -22.03 0.41
N GLY A 180 31.76 -22.93 0.69
CA GLY A 180 32.75 -22.76 1.77
C GLY A 180 33.55 -21.45 1.69
N ASP A 181 34.00 -21.06 0.49
CA ASP A 181 34.70 -19.79 0.27
C ASP A 181 33.79 -18.59 0.50
N GLU A 182 32.54 -18.64 0.03
CA GLU A 182 31.57 -17.54 0.16
C GLU A 182 31.15 -17.35 1.62
N LEU A 183 30.99 -18.44 2.36
CA LEU A 183 30.69 -18.43 3.79
C LEU A 183 31.86 -17.86 4.60
N ALA A 184 33.10 -18.26 4.30
CA ALA A 184 34.30 -17.71 4.94
C ALA A 184 34.42 -16.19 4.70
N VAL A 185 34.09 -15.73 3.48
CA VAL A 185 34.04 -14.30 3.15
C VAL A 185 32.93 -13.59 3.94
N ALA A 186 31.74 -14.19 4.07
CA ALA A 186 30.65 -13.62 4.84
C ALA A 186 31.03 -13.42 6.32
N HIS A 187 31.69 -14.40 6.94
CA HIS A 187 32.24 -14.31 8.29
C HIS A 187 33.25 -13.18 8.44
N THR A 188 34.16 -13.01 7.49
CA THR A 188 35.12 -11.89 7.50
C THR A 188 34.44 -10.53 7.37
N ILE A 189 33.41 -10.40 6.53
CA ILE A 189 32.64 -9.16 6.39
C ILE A 189 31.95 -8.81 7.72
N VAL A 190 31.24 -9.78 8.32
CA VAL A 190 30.51 -9.59 9.57
C VAL A 190 31.45 -9.25 10.72
N SER A 191 32.54 -9.99 10.90
CA SER A 191 33.53 -9.69 11.95
C SER A 191 34.22 -8.34 11.76
N THR A 192 34.51 -7.94 10.52
CA THR A 192 35.12 -6.64 10.21
C THR A 192 34.19 -5.50 10.56
N LEU A 193 32.91 -5.57 10.14
CA LEU A 193 31.90 -4.57 10.46
C LEU A 193 31.56 -4.54 11.94
N GLY A 194 31.56 -5.69 12.62
CA GLY A 194 31.35 -5.77 14.06
C GLY A 194 32.43 -5.03 14.86
N ARG A 195 33.68 -5.11 14.41
CA ARG A 195 34.82 -4.44 15.07
C ARG A 195 35.01 -2.98 14.68
N ARG A 196 34.84 -2.65 13.39
CA ARG A 196 35.15 -1.31 12.85
C ARG A 196 33.92 -0.40 12.71
N GLY A 197 32.72 -0.95 12.83
CA GLY A 197 31.49 -0.24 12.50
C GLY A 197 31.28 -0.12 10.99
N ALA A 198 30.64 0.96 10.55
CA ALA A 198 30.33 1.17 9.14
C ALA A 198 31.59 1.43 8.30
N CYS A 199 31.80 0.61 7.26
CA CYS A 199 33.01 0.62 6.43
C CYS A 199 32.69 0.93 4.96
N PHE A 200 33.63 1.52 4.22
CA PHE A 200 33.50 1.59 2.76
C PHE A 200 33.74 0.21 2.12
N LEU A 201 33.30 0.04 0.87
CA LEU A 201 33.48 -1.22 0.14
C LEU A 201 34.95 -1.66 0.08
N LEU A 202 35.87 -0.72 -0.20
CA LEU A 202 37.31 -0.98 -0.30
C LEU A 202 37.87 -1.53 1.01
N ASP A 203 37.44 -1.01 2.15
CA ASP A 203 37.90 -1.50 3.46
C ASP A 203 37.47 -2.94 3.72
N LEU A 204 36.31 -3.36 3.19
CA LEU A 204 35.82 -4.73 3.28
C LEU A 204 36.54 -5.65 2.29
N GLU A 205 36.78 -5.19 1.07
CA GLU A 205 37.55 -5.93 0.05
C GLU A 205 38.97 -6.18 0.55
N ASP A 206 39.65 -5.17 1.10
CA ASP A 206 41.00 -5.29 1.65
C ASP A 206 41.05 -6.26 2.85
N ALA A 207 40.06 -6.19 3.75
CA ALA A 207 39.97 -7.09 4.89
C ALA A 207 39.76 -8.55 4.47
N VAL A 208 38.93 -8.79 3.47
CA VAL A 208 38.69 -10.12 2.91
C VAL A 208 39.94 -10.63 2.19
N GLN A 209 40.58 -9.82 1.37
CA GLN A 209 41.78 -10.22 0.63
C GLN A 209 42.97 -10.53 1.55
N LEU A 210 43.06 -9.85 2.70
CA LEU A 210 44.08 -10.11 3.72
C LEU A 210 43.88 -11.48 4.40
N GLN A 211 42.64 -11.87 4.70
CA GLN A 211 42.33 -13.12 5.40
C GLN A 211 42.19 -14.32 4.45
N HIS A 212 41.71 -14.08 3.23
CA HIS A 212 41.46 -15.10 2.21
C HIS A 212 42.12 -14.70 0.89
N PRO A 213 43.47 -14.79 0.79
CA PRO A 213 44.18 -14.37 -0.41
C PRO A 213 43.74 -15.18 -1.64
N GLY A 214 43.38 -14.48 -2.71
CA GLY A 214 43.02 -15.09 -4.00
C GLY A 214 41.53 -15.40 -4.19
N VAL A 215 40.68 -15.02 -3.22
CA VAL A 215 39.22 -15.09 -3.37
C VAL A 215 38.75 -14.33 -4.61
N ALA A 216 37.86 -14.95 -5.38
CA ALA A 216 37.28 -14.32 -6.54
C ALA A 216 36.35 -13.17 -6.12
N VAL A 217 36.41 -12.04 -6.84
CA VAL A 217 35.50 -10.90 -6.65
C VAL A 217 34.03 -11.34 -6.68
N ALA A 218 33.68 -12.32 -7.52
CA ALA A 218 32.32 -12.85 -7.60
C ALA A 218 31.85 -13.53 -6.30
N SER A 219 32.75 -14.21 -5.58
CA SER A 219 32.44 -14.83 -4.29
C SER A 219 32.19 -13.76 -3.22
N PHE A 220 32.98 -12.68 -3.24
CA PHE A 220 32.75 -11.51 -2.40
C PHE A 220 31.39 -10.84 -2.68
N GLU A 221 31.07 -10.58 -3.95
CA GLU A 221 29.78 -10.00 -4.31
C GLU A 221 28.59 -10.87 -3.86
N ARG A 222 28.68 -12.19 -4.03
CA ARG A 222 27.62 -13.13 -3.62
C ARG A 222 27.47 -13.19 -2.10
N ALA A 223 28.58 -13.28 -1.36
CA ALA A 223 28.56 -13.26 0.10
C ALA A 223 27.95 -11.97 0.64
N LEU A 224 28.35 -10.81 0.09
CA LEU A 224 27.79 -9.51 0.47
C LEU A 224 26.27 -9.44 0.18
N TRP A 225 25.83 -9.83 -1.02
CA TRP A 225 24.41 -9.83 -1.35
C TRP A 225 23.61 -10.85 -0.53
N ALA A 226 24.19 -12.01 -0.20
CA ALA A 226 23.55 -12.99 0.67
C ALA A 226 23.30 -12.42 2.08
N LEU A 227 24.27 -11.69 2.63
CA LEU A 227 24.13 -10.95 3.88
C LEU A 227 23.11 -9.80 3.80
N VAL A 228 23.02 -9.10 2.66
CA VAL A 228 21.98 -8.08 2.44
C VAL A 228 20.60 -8.74 2.40
N TRP A 229 20.42 -9.83 1.64
CA TRP A 229 19.13 -10.48 1.48
C TRP A 229 18.66 -11.25 2.70
N SER A 230 19.55 -11.59 3.63
CA SER A 230 19.18 -12.09 4.96
C SER A 230 18.81 -10.98 5.95
N GLY A 231 18.86 -9.72 5.53
CA GLY A 231 18.50 -8.56 6.36
C GLY A 231 19.56 -8.17 7.39
N LEU A 232 20.79 -8.63 7.22
CA LEU A 232 21.90 -8.40 8.16
C LEU A 232 22.75 -7.19 7.80
N LEU A 233 22.75 -6.79 6.53
CA LEU A 233 23.49 -5.64 6.04
C LEU A 233 22.58 -4.56 5.46
N SER A 234 23.03 -3.32 5.65
CA SER A 234 22.49 -2.13 4.98
C SER A 234 23.62 -1.27 4.42
N ASN A 235 23.26 -0.24 3.64
CA ASN A 235 24.16 0.78 3.14
C ASN A 235 23.56 2.17 3.39
N ASP A 236 24.41 3.15 3.72
CA ASP A 236 23.98 4.54 3.91
C ASP A 236 23.38 5.18 2.64
N THR A 237 23.50 4.54 1.48
CA THR A 237 22.95 5.00 0.19
C THR A 237 22.15 3.88 -0.49
N THR A 238 21.37 4.27 -1.49
CA THR A 238 20.65 3.34 -2.38
C THR A 238 21.44 3.00 -3.63
N ALA A 239 22.67 3.52 -3.77
CA ALA A 239 23.50 3.33 -4.96
C ALA A 239 23.71 1.85 -5.34
N PRO A 240 23.99 0.91 -4.40
CA PRO A 240 24.12 -0.51 -4.73
C PRO A 240 22.84 -1.10 -5.35
N LEU A 241 21.65 -0.73 -4.83
CA LEU A 241 20.36 -1.18 -5.35
C LEU A 241 20.06 -0.60 -6.74
N GLN A 242 20.42 0.68 -6.98
CA GLN A 242 20.29 1.30 -8.30
C GLN A 242 21.16 0.61 -9.34
N GLN A 243 22.38 0.20 -8.97
CA GLN A 243 23.31 -0.48 -9.85
C GLN A 243 22.89 -1.94 -10.13
N LEU A 244 22.33 -2.63 -9.13
CA LEU A 244 21.74 -3.97 -9.28
C LEU A 244 20.68 -4.00 -10.40
N GLY A 245 19.79 -3.02 -10.43
CA GLY A 245 18.75 -2.90 -11.48
C GLY A 245 19.27 -2.49 -12.86
N ARG A 246 20.45 -1.87 -12.95
CA ARG A 246 21.06 -1.39 -14.20
C ARG A 246 21.91 -2.43 -14.92
N ARG A 247 22.15 -3.59 -14.31
CA ARG A 247 23.00 -4.66 -14.85
C ARG A 247 22.50 -5.05 -16.26
N ARG A 248 23.13 -4.49 -17.31
CA ARG A 248 22.76 -4.77 -18.71
C ARG A 248 22.95 -6.27 -18.97
N SER A 249 22.09 -6.84 -19.83
CA SER A 249 22.36 -8.14 -20.43
C SER A 249 23.68 -8.01 -21.17
N SER A 250 24.72 -8.68 -20.69
CA SER A 250 26.02 -8.69 -21.33
C SER A 250 25.95 -9.58 -22.58
N THR A 251 25.31 -9.09 -23.61
CA THR A 251 25.52 -9.56 -24.99
C THR A 251 26.19 -8.42 -25.74
N ARG A 252 27.51 -8.59 -25.96
CA ARG A 252 28.49 -7.68 -26.60
C ARG A 252 29.15 -6.65 -25.69
N VAL A 253 30.24 -7.05 -25.04
CA VAL A 253 31.37 -6.15 -24.81
C VAL A 253 32.60 -6.81 -25.40
N SER A 254 33.08 -6.23 -26.50
CA SER A 254 34.37 -6.50 -27.12
C SER A 254 35.50 -6.30 -26.12
N ALA A 255 36.48 -7.20 -26.15
CA ALA A 255 37.71 -7.15 -25.39
C ALA A 255 38.55 -5.92 -25.78
N ALA A 256 38.37 -4.80 -25.09
CA ALA A 256 39.31 -3.68 -25.12
C ALA A 256 39.13 -2.79 -23.89
N SER A 257 39.89 -3.09 -22.82
CA SER A 257 40.63 -2.12 -22.00
C SER A 257 40.96 -2.73 -20.63
N ARG A 258 42.23 -2.59 -20.24
CA ARG A 258 42.78 -2.94 -18.91
C ARG A 258 42.24 -2.04 -17.78
N ALA A 259 41.11 -1.36 -17.99
CA ALA A 259 40.32 -0.64 -16.98
C ALA A 259 39.17 -1.50 -16.41
N GLY A 260 39.25 -2.82 -16.59
CA GLY A 260 38.17 -3.77 -16.32
C GLY A 260 37.95 -4.10 -14.84
N ALA A 261 38.89 -3.82 -13.94
CA ALA A 261 38.68 -4.04 -12.50
C ALA A 261 37.84 -2.91 -11.87
N ALA A 262 38.17 -1.66 -12.17
CA ALA A 262 37.46 -0.48 -11.65
C ALA A 262 35.99 -0.36 -12.12
N ARG A 263 35.63 -0.96 -13.27
CA ARG A 263 34.23 -0.99 -13.76
C ARG A 263 33.42 -2.15 -13.20
N ARG A 264 34.04 -3.16 -12.59
CA ARG A 264 33.35 -4.34 -12.03
C ARG A 264 32.90 -4.10 -10.57
N ASN A 265 33.71 -3.41 -9.76
CA ASN A 265 33.32 -3.00 -8.39
C ASN A 265 32.33 -1.82 -8.35
N ALA A 266 31.99 -1.25 -9.50
CA ALA A 266 31.04 -0.15 -9.64
C ALA A 266 29.57 -0.55 -9.43
N THR A 267 29.29 -1.79 -9.03
CA THR A 267 27.95 -2.36 -8.74
C THR A 267 27.59 -2.37 -7.24
N LEU A 268 28.61 -2.25 -6.39
CA LEU A 268 28.51 -2.22 -4.93
C LEU A 268 29.09 -0.92 -4.35
N ALA A 269 29.62 -0.05 -5.22
CA ALA A 269 30.25 1.20 -4.84
C ALA A 269 29.21 2.28 -4.56
N GLY A 270 29.37 2.95 -3.42
CA GLY A 270 28.53 4.03 -2.93
C GLY A 270 28.18 3.82 -1.46
N GLY A 271 28.34 4.88 -0.66
CA GLY A 271 28.06 4.83 0.78
C GLY A 271 28.97 3.91 1.58
N ARG A 272 28.60 3.70 2.85
CA ARG A 272 29.24 2.75 3.77
C ARG A 272 28.29 1.61 4.06
N TRP A 273 28.83 0.42 4.18
CA TRP A 273 28.13 -0.79 4.59
C TRP A 273 28.14 -0.89 6.11
N SER A 274 27.01 -1.29 6.70
CA SER A 274 26.87 -1.45 8.14
C SER A 274 26.06 -2.70 8.49
N LEU A 275 26.37 -3.28 9.66
CA LEU A 275 25.58 -4.36 10.23
C LEU A 275 24.31 -3.83 10.89
N LEU A 276 23.22 -4.53 10.66
CA LEU A 276 21.95 -4.31 11.32
C LEU A 276 21.89 -5.21 12.55
N LEU A 277 22.29 -4.64 13.70
CA LEU A 277 22.28 -5.33 14.98
C LEU A 277 21.13 -4.85 15.87
N GLY A 278 20.62 -5.79 16.67
CA GLY A 278 19.60 -5.58 17.68
C GLY A 278 20.08 -4.80 18.91
N HIS A 279 21.36 -4.40 19.02
CA HIS A 279 21.88 -3.73 20.22
C HIS A 279 21.04 -2.53 20.71
N ALA A 280 20.43 -1.75 19.80
CA ALA A 280 19.48 -0.70 20.18
C ALA A 280 18.02 -1.18 20.29
N ALA A 281 17.67 -2.33 19.71
CA ALA A 281 16.40 -3.04 19.91
C ALA A 281 16.33 -3.79 21.25
N ALA A 282 17.46 -4.16 21.86
CA ALA A 282 17.54 -4.81 23.18
C ALA A 282 16.94 -3.96 24.32
N ASN A 283 16.80 -2.64 24.10
CA ASN A 283 16.13 -1.73 25.03
C ASN A 283 14.64 -1.52 24.73
N VAL A 284 14.11 -2.05 23.63
CA VAL A 284 12.71 -1.86 23.24
C VAL A 284 11.88 -2.99 23.83
N ASN A 285 10.95 -2.65 24.72
CA ASN A 285 10.09 -3.65 25.34
C ASN A 285 8.96 -4.09 24.39
N ALA A 286 8.33 -5.24 24.69
CA ALA A 286 7.25 -5.80 23.85
C ALA A 286 6.06 -4.85 23.68
N THR A 287 5.78 -3.97 24.67
CA THR A 287 4.70 -2.99 24.60
C THR A 287 5.02 -1.86 23.63
N GLU A 288 6.25 -1.38 23.61
CA GLU A 288 6.74 -0.37 22.66
C GLU A 288 6.69 -0.91 21.23
N GLN A 289 7.13 -2.16 21.00
CA GLN A 289 7.00 -2.81 19.69
C GLN A 289 5.53 -2.95 19.26
N ALA A 290 4.65 -3.39 20.17
CA ALA A 290 3.22 -3.49 19.90
C ALA A 290 2.59 -2.12 19.57
N LEU A 291 2.99 -1.06 20.28
CA LEU A 291 2.57 0.31 20.01
C LEU A 291 3.08 0.82 18.66
N ALA A 292 4.34 0.56 18.33
CA ALA A 292 4.93 0.94 17.05
C ALA A 292 4.21 0.25 15.88
N ARG A 293 3.94 -1.05 16.00
CA ARG A 293 3.16 -1.83 15.02
C ARG A 293 1.72 -1.32 14.91
N ALA A 294 1.06 -1.02 16.03
CA ALA A 294 -0.29 -0.44 16.01
C ALA A 294 -0.31 0.92 15.29
N ARG A 295 0.68 1.80 15.55
CA ARG A 295 0.84 3.08 14.85
C ARG A 295 1.14 2.89 13.37
N MET A 296 2.00 1.95 13.01
CA MET A 296 2.28 1.63 11.60
C MET A 296 1.01 1.22 10.86
N LEU A 297 0.17 0.36 11.44
CA LEU A 297 -1.12 -0.03 10.85
C LEU A 297 -2.07 1.17 10.71
N LEU A 298 -2.14 2.05 11.71
CA LEU A 298 -2.97 3.27 11.66
C LEU A 298 -2.45 4.24 10.58
N ASP A 299 -1.13 4.44 10.51
CA ASP A 299 -0.50 5.32 9.51
C ASP A 299 -0.72 4.76 8.09
N ARG A 300 -0.67 3.44 7.91
CA ARG A 300 -0.86 2.79 6.59
C ARG A 300 -2.32 2.74 6.16
N TYR A 301 -3.21 2.23 7.01
CA TYR A 301 -4.58 1.90 6.60
C TYR A 301 -5.63 2.91 7.07
N GLY A 302 -5.32 3.77 8.04
CA GLY A 302 -6.28 4.65 8.73
C GLY A 302 -7.25 3.91 9.65
N ILE A 303 -7.75 2.75 9.22
CA ILE A 303 -8.61 1.82 9.95
C ILE A 303 -7.88 0.49 10.10
N VAL A 304 -7.67 0.07 11.34
CA VAL A 304 -7.02 -1.19 11.70
C VAL A 304 -8.09 -2.24 12.00
N SER A 305 -7.98 -3.38 11.32
CA SER A 305 -8.80 -4.57 11.54
C SER A 305 -7.91 -5.80 11.68
N ARG A 306 -8.54 -6.96 11.94
CA ARG A 306 -7.86 -8.25 11.89
C ARG A 306 -7.26 -8.52 10.50
N ASP A 307 -7.98 -8.18 9.45
CA ASP A 307 -7.56 -8.37 8.05
C ASP A 307 -6.33 -7.49 7.72
N ALA A 308 -6.27 -6.26 8.25
CA ALA A 308 -5.10 -5.39 8.12
C ALA A 308 -3.85 -6.01 8.77
N ALA A 309 -3.99 -6.56 9.98
CA ALA A 309 -2.88 -7.23 10.66
C ALA A 309 -2.44 -8.53 9.92
N ALA A 310 -3.39 -9.25 9.34
CA ALA A 310 -3.11 -10.46 8.54
C ALA A 310 -2.41 -10.12 7.22
N SER A 311 -2.83 -9.05 6.53
CA SER A 311 -2.20 -8.60 5.28
C SER A 311 -0.73 -8.21 5.47
N GLU A 312 -0.34 -7.78 6.67
CA GLU A 312 1.02 -7.38 7.02
C GLU A 312 1.85 -8.54 7.59
N SER A 313 1.28 -9.75 7.71
CA SER A 313 1.93 -10.91 8.34
C SER A 313 2.54 -10.59 9.71
N LEU A 314 1.85 -9.78 10.52
CA LEU A 314 2.39 -9.30 11.79
C LEU A 314 2.75 -10.45 12.74
N PRO A 315 3.94 -10.43 13.37
CA PRO A 315 4.28 -11.41 14.41
C PRO A 315 3.26 -11.39 15.56
N GLY A 316 2.66 -12.54 15.85
CA GLY A 316 1.57 -12.67 16.83
C GLY A 316 0.20 -12.17 16.34
N GLY A 317 0.09 -11.75 15.09
CA GLY A 317 -1.15 -11.31 14.44
C GLY A 317 -1.82 -10.11 15.13
N PHE A 318 -3.13 -9.98 14.95
CA PHE A 318 -3.91 -8.90 15.54
C PHE A 318 -3.90 -8.92 17.08
N GLY A 319 -3.78 -10.11 17.69
CA GLY A 319 -3.72 -10.26 19.15
C GLY A 319 -2.53 -9.54 19.79
N ALA A 320 -1.41 -9.40 19.07
CA ALA A 320 -0.22 -8.72 19.57
C ALA A 320 -0.41 -7.20 19.73
N VAL A 321 -1.25 -6.57 18.90
CA VAL A 321 -1.47 -5.11 18.90
C VAL A 321 -2.78 -4.70 19.58
N TYR A 322 -3.71 -5.64 19.78
CA TYR A 322 -5.03 -5.38 20.34
C TYR A 322 -5.03 -4.75 21.74
N PRO A 323 -4.20 -5.19 22.72
CA PRO A 323 -4.18 -4.57 24.05
C PRO A 323 -3.81 -3.09 23.99
N VAL A 324 -2.84 -2.74 23.15
CA VAL A 324 -2.41 -1.35 22.97
C VAL A 324 -3.49 -0.52 22.26
N LEU A 325 -4.14 -1.07 21.23
CA LEU A 325 -5.27 -0.40 20.57
C LEU A 325 -6.43 -0.14 21.52
N LYS A 326 -6.72 -1.08 22.43
CA LYS A 326 -7.72 -0.91 23.49
C LYS A 326 -7.32 0.21 24.47
N GLN A 327 -6.08 0.26 24.91
CA GLN A 327 -5.60 1.35 25.77
C GLN A 327 -5.62 2.72 25.04
N MET A 328 -5.33 2.72 23.74
CA MET A 328 -5.45 3.92 22.91
C MET A 328 -6.92 4.37 22.77
N GLU A 329 -7.87 3.45 22.78
CA GLU A 329 -9.31 3.75 22.83
C GLU A 329 -9.71 4.36 24.17
N GLU A 330 -9.31 3.74 25.29
CA GLU A 330 -9.58 4.23 26.65
C GLU A 330 -9.04 5.65 26.89
N SER A 331 -7.91 5.99 26.25
CA SER A 331 -7.31 7.34 26.27
C SER A 331 -7.85 8.29 25.19
N GLY A 332 -8.83 7.86 24.37
CA GLY A 332 -9.48 8.68 23.34
C GLY A 332 -8.63 8.95 22.09
N ARG A 333 -7.47 8.30 21.94
CA ARG A 333 -6.58 8.47 20.76
C ARG A 333 -7.11 7.76 19.52
N VAL A 334 -7.84 6.67 19.71
CA VAL A 334 -8.55 5.95 18.64
C VAL A 334 -10.00 5.72 19.05
N ARG A 335 -10.84 5.48 18.05
CA ARG A 335 -12.22 5.02 18.23
C ARG A 335 -12.29 3.56 17.82
N ARG A 336 -12.98 2.77 18.65
CA ARG A 336 -13.34 1.39 18.33
C ARG A 336 -14.77 1.36 17.79
N GLY A 337 -15.00 0.59 16.73
CA GLY A 337 -16.33 0.47 16.14
C GLY A 337 -16.39 -0.53 14.98
N HIS A 338 -17.51 -0.50 14.27
CA HIS A 338 -17.69 -1.18 12.99
C HIS A 338 -17.85 -0.09 11.93
N PHE A 339 -16.77 0.23 11.22
CA PHE A 339 -16.71 1.37 10.30
C PHE A 339 -16.91 0.95 8.85
N ILE A 340 -16.53 -0.26 8.47
CA ILE A 340 -16.55 -0.76 7.08
C ILE A 340 -17.22 -2.13 7.04
N ASP A 341 -18.17 -2.29 6.11
CA ASP A 341 -18.82 -3.57 5.81
C ASP A 341 -17.85 -4.53 5.09
N GLY A 342 -17.92 -5.81 5.43
CA GLY A 342 -17.04 -6.84 4.88
C GLY A 342 -15.71 -7.01 5.62
N LEU A 343 -15.34 -6.11 6.53
CA LEU A 343 -14.22 -6.30 7.46
C LEU A 343 -14.72 -6.90 8.78
N ALA A 344 -14.14 -8.03 9.17
CA ALA A 344 -14.60 -8.79 10.32
C ALA A 344 -14.06 -8.24 11.66
N GLY A 345 -14.88 -8.35 12.71
CA GLY A 345 -14.47 -8.08 14.09
C GLY A 345 -14.35 -6.60 14.43
N ALA A 346 -13.61 -6.32 15.50
CA ALA A 346 -13.40 -4.96 16.00
C ALA A 346 -12.47 -4.16 15.08
N GLN A 347 -12.87 -2.94 14.75
CA GLN A 347 -12.07 -2.01 13.96
C GLN A 347 -11.66 -0.82 14.82
N PHE A 348 -10.42 -0.37 14.67
CA PHE A 348 -9.86 0.78 15.39
C PHE A 348 -9.38 1.83 14.40
N ALA A 349 -9.72 3.09 14.63
CA ALA A 349 -9.32 4.17 13.73
C ALA A 349 -9.06 5.46 14.51
N GLN A 350 -8.16 6.30 14.02
CA GLN A 350 -8.05 7.67 14.54
C GLN A 350 -9.35 8.43 14.22
N PRO A 351 -9.82 9.36 15.09
CA PRO A 351 -11.03 10.14 14.84
C PRO A 351 -11.07 10.77 13.44
N GLY A 352 -9.98 11.44 13.03
CA GLY A 352 -9.89 12.06 11.70
C GLY A 352 -9.81 11.07 10.52
N ALA A 353 -9.48 9.80 10.76
CA ALA A 353 -9.54 8.76 9.74
C ALA A 353 -10.99 8.32 9.50
N VAL A 354 -11.79 8.18 10.57
CA VAL A 354 -13.22 7.87 10.47
C VAL A 354 -13.97 8.97 9.73
N ASP A 355 -13.67 10.23 10.04
CA ASP A 355 -14.32 11.37 9.40
C ASP A 355 -13.98 11.43 7.90
N ARG A 356 -12.71 11.22 7.53
CA ARG A 356 -12.28 11.10 6.12
C ARG A 356 -12.90 9.91 5.40
N LEU A 357 -13.00 8.75 6.05
CA LEU A 357 -13.66 7.57 5.47
C LEU A 357 -15.12 7.86 5.14
N ARG A 358 -15.83 8.53 6.03
CA ARG A 358 -17.24 8.91 5.81
C ARG A 358 -17.39 9.98 4.74
N ALA A 359 -16.46 10.92 4.66
CA ALA A 359 -16.42 11.92 3.59
C ALA A 359 -16.12 11.32 2.21
N ALA A 360 -15.43 10.16 2.16
CA ALA A 360 -15.16 9.44 0.92
C ALA A 360 -16.37 8.64 0.39
N ARG A 361 -17.52 8.67 1.08
CA ARG A 361 -18.77 8.13 0.53
C ARG A 361 -19.14 8.97 -0.69
N GLY A 362 -19.17 8.34 -1.86
CA GLY A 362 -19.69 9.01 -3.04
C GLY A 362 -21.16 8.74 -3.25
N GLU A 363 -21.80 9.66 -3.98
CA GLU A 363 -23.19 9.54 -4.39
C GLU A 363 -23.22 8.86 -5.76
N ASP A 364 -23.92 7.73 -5.87
CA ASP A 364 -24.00 6.99 -7.14
C ASP A 364 -24.71 7.80 -8.25
N ASP A 365 -25.58 8.73 -7.85
CA ASP A 365 -26.33 9.62 -8.76
C ASP A 365 -25.46 10.74 -9.38
N GLU A 366 -24.23 10.94 -8.90
CA GLU A 366 -23.32 11.93 -9.50
C GLU A 366 -22.92 11.53 -10.93
N PRO A 367 -22.91 12.48 -11.88
CA PRO A 367 -22.48 12.22 -13.25
C PRO A 367 -21.08 11.59 -13.31
N TRP A 368 -20.89 10.63 -14.22
CA TRP A 368 -19.59 10.01 -14.43
C TRP A 368 -18.54 11.03 -14.88
N ARG A 369 -17.33 10.92 -14.32
CA ARG A 369 -16.15 11.71 -14.68
C ARG A 369 -14.94 10.80 -14.70
N ASP A 370 -14.02 11.03 -15.63
CA ASP A 370 -12.79 10.25 -15.78
C ASP A 370 -11.90 10.29 -14.52
N GLU A 371 -12.04 11.32 -13.67
CA GLU A 371 -11.37 11.45 -12.36
C GLU A 371 -11.81 10.39 -11.33
N HIS A 372 -12.92 9.69 -11.58
CA HIS A 372 -13.36 8.55 -10.76
C HIS A 372 -12.61 7.25 -11.05
N LEU A 373 -11.67 7.25 -12.00
CA LEU A 373 -10.79 6.13 -12.30
C LEU A 373 -9.42 6.28 -11.65
N LEU A 374 -8.93 5.21 -11.04
CA LEU A 374 -7.59 5.14 -10.50
C LEU A 374 -6.87 3.89 -11.00
N LEU A 375 -5.66 4.08 -11.53
CA LEU A 375 -4.73 2.99 -11.84
C LEU A 375 -3.81 2.78 -10.64
N ILE A 376 -3.81 1.57 -10.10
CA ILE A 376 -3.01 1.24 -8.92
C ILE A 376 -2.31 -0.12 -9.11
N PRO A 377 -1.02 -0.27 -8.72
CA PRO A 377 -0.39 -1.57 -8.66
C PRO A 377 -1.14 -2.49 -7.69
N ALA A 378 -1.36 -3.75 -8.06
CA ALA A 378 -2.14 -4.68 -7.24
C ALA A 378 -1.49 -4.92 -5.86
N ILE A 379 -0.15 -4.86 -5.79
CA ILE A 379 0.65 -5.03 -4.57
C ILE A 379 0.65 -3.78 -3.67
N ASP A 380 0.21 -2.63 -4.16
CA ASP A 380 0.23 -1.39 -3.40
C ASP A 380 -0.72 -1.49 -2.18
N PRO A 381 -0.29 -1.15 -0.95
CA PRO A 381 -1.16 -1.17 0.23
C PRO A 381 -2.37 -0.25 0.11
N ALA A 382 -2.36 0.73 -0.79
CA ALA A 382 -3.50 1.58 -1.08
C ALA A 382 -4.64 0.85 -1.82
N ASN A 383 -4.39 -0.35 -2.36
CA ASN A 383 -5.42 -1.22 -2.93
C ASN A 383 -5.99 -2.15 -1.83
N PRO A 384 -7.25 -1.98 -1.39
CA PRO A 384 -7.83 -2.81 -0.34
C PRO A 384 -8.21 -4.22 -0.84
N PHE A 385 -8.40 -4.41 -2.15
CA PHE A 385 -8.90 -5.66 -2.71
C PHE A 385 -7.82 -6.73 -2.84
N GLY A 386 -8.16 -7.97 -2.50
CA GLY A 386 -7.24 -9.09 -2.40
C GLY A 386 -6.34 -9.05 -1.17
N SER A 387 -6.69 -8.22 -0.18
CA SER A 387 -5.99 -8.15 1.12
C SER A 387 -6.96 -7.88 2.27
N LEU A 388 -7.49 -6.66 2.36
CA LEU A 388 -8.49 -6.26 3.35
C LEU A 388 -9.88 -6.76 2.94
N LEU A 389 -10.21 -6.58 1.66
CA LEU A 389 -11.48 -6.97 1.07
C LEU A 389 -11.27 -8.08 0.04
N PRO A 390 -12.24 -9.01 -0.12
CA PRO A 390 -12.21 -9.97 -1.21
C PRO A 390 -12.37 -9.27 -2.57
N TRP A 391 -11.96 -9.94 -3.63
CA TRP A 391 -12.22 -9.47 -4.98
C TRP A 391 -13.71 -9.67 -5.33
N PRO A 392 -14.45 -8.64 -5.76
CA PRO A 392 -15.89 -8.74 -5.94
C PRO A 392 -16.26 -9.68 -7.08
N GLY A 393 -17.36 -10.43 -6.92
CA GLY A 393 -17.91 -11.28 -7.99
C GLY A 393 -17.07 -12.50 -8.35
N LEU A 394 -16.08 -12.86 -7.53
CA LEU A 394 -15.21 -14.03 -7.73
C LEU A 394 -15.46 -15.17 -6.73
N ASP A 395 -16.28 -14.94 -5.70
CA ASP A 395 -16.60 -15.93 -4.67
C ASP A 395 -17.37 -17.17 -5.19
N ALA A 396 -17.81 -17.14 -6.46
CA ALA A 396 -18.55 -18.21 -7.13
C ALA A 396 -17.74 -19.02 -8.16
N VAL A 397 -16.48 -18.65 -8.45
CA VAL A 397 -15.66 -19.43 -9.39
C VAL A 397 -14.85 -20.43 -8.58
N VAL A 398 -15.46 -21.60 -8.33
CA VAL A 398 -14.70 -22.81 -7.98
C VAL A 398 -13.58 -22.93 -9.02
N ASP A 399 -12.33 -22.96 -8.57
CA ASP A 399 -11.18 -23.28 -9.40
C ASP A 399 -11.51 -24.62 -10.09
N ASP A 400 -11.99 -24.57 -11.35
CA ASP A 400 -12.22 -25.79 -12.12
C ASP A 400 -10.85 -26.34 -12.48
N THR A 401 -10.30 -27.11 -11.55
CA THR A 401 -8.98 -27.72 -11.65
C THR A 401 -8.89 -28.70 -12.82
N ASN A 402 -10.02 -29.05 -13.46
CA ASN A 402 -10.11 -29.94 -14.61
C ASN A 402 -10.16 -29.21 -15.96
N ALA A 403 -10.38 -27.89 -16.01
CA ALA A 403 -10.28 -27.13 -17.25
C ALA A 403 -8.82 -27.04 -17.74
N PRO A 404 -8.54 -27.05 -19.06
CA PRO A 404 -7.20 -26.80 -19.60
C PRO A 404 -6.61 -25.52 -19.00
N ARG A 405 -5.32 -25.52 -18.63
CA ARG A 405 -4.64 -24.35 -18.01
C ARG A 405 -4.81 -23.06 -18.80
N GLU A 406 -4.98 -23.17 -20.12
CA GLU A 406 -5.14 -22.06 -21.06
C GLU A 406 -6.54 -21.41 -21.04
N SER A 407 -7.55 -22.11 -20.50
CA SER A 407 -8.96 -21.67 -20.42
C SER A 407 -9.41 -21.26 -19.02
N ARG A 408 -8.55 -21.40 -18.00
CA ARG A 408 -8.91 -21.02 -16.62
C ARG A 408 -8.91 -19.51 -16.48
N ARG A 409 -10.02 -18.96 -15.99
CA ARG A 409 -10.12 -17.57 -15.56
C ARG A 409 -9.11 -17.34 -14.43
N ALA A 410 -8.03 -16.62 -14.72
CA ALA A 410 -6.98 -16.40 -13.75
C ALA A 410 -7.50 -15.55 -12.57
N SER A 411 -7.43 -16.10 -11.36
CA SER A 411 -7.78 -15.34 -10.14
C SER A 411 -6.81 -14.17 -9.95
N PRO A 412 -7.31 -12.96 -9.66
CA PRO A 412 -6.48 -11.79 -9.48
C PRO A 412 -5.62 -11.94 -8.23
N ARG A 413 -4.35 -11.54 -8.31
CA ARG A 413 -3.38 -11.68 -7.22
C ARG A 413 -2.63 -10.37 -7.01
N ARG A 414 -2.31 -10.09 -5.74
CA ARG A 414 -1.41 -8.99 -5.37
C ARG A 414 0.03 -9.42 -5.60
N VAL A 415 0.52 -9.23 -6.82
CA VAL A 415 1.89 -9.57 -7.24
C VAL A 415 2.55 -8.39 -7.95
N ASN A 416 3.88 -8.39 -8.00
CA ASN A 416 4.65 -7.37 -8.73
C ASN A 416 4.17 -7.27 -10.18
N ASN A 417 4.12 -6.04 -10.72
CA ASN A 417 3.70 -5.71 -12.09
C ASN A 417 2.23 -6.03 -12.44
N ALA A 418 1.42 -6.55 -11.52
CA ALA A 418 -0.03 -6.61 -11.72
C ALA A 418 -0.66 -5.26 -11.38
N TRP A 419 -1.73 -4.89 -12.11
CA TRP A 419 -2.39 -3.59 -11.97
C TRP A 419 -3.90 -3.77 -11.82
N VAL A 420 -4.53 -2.83 -11.12
CA VAL A 420 -5.98 -2.75 -10.96
C VAL A 420 -6.42 -1.37 -11.43
N VAL A 421 -7.53 -1.34 -12.16
CA VAL A 421 -8.29 -0.12 -12.44
C VAL A 421 -9.43 -0.08 -11.45
N LEU A 422 -9.45 0.91 -10.55
CA LEU A 422 -10.58 1.16 -9.66
C LEU A 422 -11.50 2.21 -10.30
N ALA A 423 -12.80 1.95 -10.32
CA ALA A 423 -13.87 2.84 -10.74
C ALA A 423 -14.75 3.15 -9.53
N ARG A 424 -14.77 4.42 -9.08
CA ARG A 424 -15.50 4.84 -7.88
C ARG A 424 -15.19 3.96 -6.65
N GLY A 425 -13.93 3.52 -6.55
CA GLY A 425 -13.45 2.65 -5.47
C GLY A 425 -13.80 1.15 -5.60
N LEU A 426 -14.39 0.71 -6.72
CA LEU A 426 -14.58 -0.71 -7.02
C LEU A 426 -13.62 -1.19 -8.12
N PRO A 427 -13.08 -2.42 -8.07
CA PRO A 427 -12.30 -2.98 -9.17
C PRO A 427 -13.13 -3.05 -10.45
N ALA A 428 -12.62 -2.49 -11.54
CA ALA A 428 -13.24 -2.54 -12.87
C ALA A 428 -12.49 -3.51 -13.77
N LEU A 429 -11.16 -3.37 -13.84
CA LEU A 429 -10.28 -4.26 -14.60
C LEU A 429 -9.06 -4.64 -13.77
N TYR A 430 -8.58 -5.86 -13.91
CA TYR A 430 -7.28 -6.31 -13.41
C TYR A 430 -6.40 -6.75 -14.57
N VAL A 431 -5.12 -6.36 -14.54
CA VAL A 431 -4.09 -6.75 -15.49
C VAL A 431 -3.10 -7.66 -14.79
N ASN A 432 -2.85 -8.84 -15.36
CA ASN A 432 -1.87 -9.77 -14.80
C ASN A 432 -0.43 -9.20 -14.85
N ALA A 433 0.47 -9.78 -14.06
CA ALA A 433 1.87 -9.34 -13.99
C ALA A 433 2.63 -9.38 -15.34
N ALA A 434 2.20 -10.25 -16.26
CA ALA A 434 2.78 -10.36 -17.59
C ALA A 434 2.30 -9.28 -18.56
N GLY A 435 1.23 -8.55 -18.23
CA GLY A 435 0.58 -7.58 -19.12
C GLY A 435 -0.10 -8.23 -20.32
N THR A 436 -0.52 -9.49 -20.21
CA THR A 436 -1.08 -10.29 -21.31
C THR A 436 -2.53 -10.71 -21.11
N ALA A 437 -3.02 -10.71 -19.88
CA ALA A 437 -4.39 -11.10 -19.58
C ALA A 437 -5.10 -10.01 -18.78
N LEU A 438 -6.34 -9.73 -19.17
CA LEU A 438 -7.27 -8.89 -18.43
C LEU A 438 -8.33 -9.74 -17.74
N LEU A 439 -8.74 -9.31 -16.56
CA LEU A 439 -9.92 -9.79 -15.86
C LEU A 439 -10.89 -8.63 -15.70
N SER A 440 -12.16 -8.84 -16.04
CA SER A 440 -13.20 -7.83 -15.92
C SER A 440 -14.10 -8.11 -14.71
N PHE A 441 -14.53 -7.04 -14.04
CA PHE A 441 -15.43 -7.12 -12.88
C PHE A 441 -16.83 -6.67 -13.31
N ALA A 442 -17.65 -7.62 -13.78
CA ALA A 442 -18.97 -7.35 -14.35
C ALA A 442 -19.88 -6.52 -13.42
N SER A 443 -19.89 -6.82 -12.12
CA SER A 443 -20.70 -6.09 -11.13
C SER A 443 -20.41 -4.59 -11.08
N THR A 444 -19.17 -4.18 -11.35
CA THR A 444 -18.78 -2.77 -11.42
C THR A 444 -19.37 -2.09 -12.66
N PHE A 445 -19.42 -2.79 -13.80
CA PHE A 445 -19.99 -2.26 -15.04
C PHE A 445 -21.52 -2.32 -15.07
N GLU A 446 -22.12 -3.25 -14.33
CA GLU A 446 -23.57 -3.27 -14.09
C GLU A 446 -24.00 -2.06 -13.25
N ARG A 447 -23.21 -1.68 -12.22
CA ARG A 447 -23.47 -0.48 -11.40
C ARG A 447 -23.11 0.82 -12.13
N PHE A 448 -22.03 0.81 -12.91
CA PHE A 448 -21.52 1.98 -13.63
C PHE A 448 -21.14 1.63 -15.09
N PRO A 449 -22.11 1.59 -16.02
CA PRO A 449 -21.86 1.23 -17.42
C PRO A 449 -20.81 2.09 -18.12
N GLU A 450 -20.74 3.38 -17.77
CA GLU A 450 -19.79 4.36 -18.30
C GLU A 450 -18.34 4.04 -17.92
N ALA A 451 -18.13 3.24 -16.85
CA ALA A 451 -16.81 2.86 -16.38
C ALA A 451 -16.06 1.97 -17.35
N LEU A 452 -16.75 1.16 -18.16
CA LEU A 452 -16.11 0.19 -19.05
C LEU A 452 -15.25 0.85 -20.14
N PRO A 453 -15.78 1.73 -21.00
CA PRO A 453 -14.98 2.40 -22.01
C PRO A 453 -13.91 3.31 -21.40
N ALA A 454 -14.20 3.91 -20.24
CA ALA A 454 -13.24 4.77 -19.54
C ALA A 454 -12.06 3.94 -18.95
N ALA A 455 -12.34 2.79 -18.34
CA ALA A 455 -11.33 1.88 -17.81
C ALA A 455 -10.45 1.29 -18.93
N ALA A 456 -11.04 0.93 -20.07
CA ALA A 456 -10.29 0.49 -21.25
C ALA A 456 -9.31 1.58 -21.74
N ARG A 457 -9.74 2.85 -21.82
CA ARG A 457 -8.85 3.98 -22.14
C ARG A 457 -7.76 4.15 -21.09
N ALA A 458 -8.08 3.99 -19.81
CA ALA A 458 -7.11 4.13 -18.72
C ALA A 458 -5.95 3.13 -18.84
N LEU A 459 -6.16 1.92 -19.38
CA LEU A 459 -5.07 0.96 -19.60
C LEU A 459 -3.93 1.51 -20.47
N THR A 460 -4.24 2.40 -21.41
CA THR A 460 -3.22 3.05 -22.27
C THR A 460 -2.37 4.08 -21.51
N ARG A 461 -2.79 4.47 -20.31
CA ARG A 461 -2.09 5.44 -19.42
C ARG A 461 -1.20 4.75 -18.39
N LEU A 462 -1.13 3.41 -18.39
CA LEU A 462 -0.23 2.66 -17.49
C LEU A 462 1.22 3.13 -17.68
N PRO A 463 2.00 3.31 -16.60
CA PRO A 463 3.36 3.82 -16.73
C PRO A 463 4.24 2.82 -17.49
N ARG A 464 5.20 3.28 -18.30
CA ARG A 464 6.20 2.41 -18.97
C ARG A 464 6.85 1.35 -18.07
N ARG A 465 7.04 1.67 -16.80
CA ARG A 465 7.64 0.77 -15.80
C ARG A 465 6.67 -0.28 -15.24
N ALA A 466 5.39 -0.27 -15.64
CA ALA A 466 4.36 -1.20 -15.21
C ALA A 466 4.75 -2.67 -15.48
N PHE A 467 5.39 -2.95 -16.62
CA PHE A 467 5.74 -4.31 -17.06
C PHE A 467 7.22 -4.43 -17.41
N GLY A 468 8.10 -4.01 -16.50
CA GLY A 468 9.55 -4.15 -16.69
C GLY A 468 10.13 -3.29 -17.83
N GLY A 469 9.51 -2.14 -18.12
CA GLY A 469 10.00 -1.19 -19.14
C GLY A 469 9.55 -1.48 -20.58
N ARG A 470 8.53 -2.33 -20.78
CA ARG A 470 7.92 -2.55 -22.09
C ARG A 470 7.33 -1.25 -22.65
N ARG A 471 7.39 -1.10 -23.97
CA ARG A 471 6.85 0.07 -24.70
C ARG A 471 5.36 -0.07 -25.05
N SER A 472 4.79 -1.25 -24.88
CA SER A 472 3.40 -1.53 -25.17
C SER A 472 2.83 -2.57 -24.21
N LEU A 473 1.53 -2.46 -23.96
CA LEU A 473 0.70 -3.49 -23.35
C LEU A 473 0.16 -4.38 -24.48
N LEU A 474 0.25 -5.70 -24.34
CA LEU A 474 -0.22 -6.66 -25.34
C LEU A 474 -1.23 -7.60 -24.68
N VAL A 475 -2.52 -7.32 -24.85
CA VAL A 475 -3.59 -8.14 -24.31
C VAL A 475 -3.88 -9.31 -25.25
N GLU A 476 -3.60 -10.53 -24.79
CA GLU A 476 -3.85 -11.78 -25.51
C GLU A 476 -5.20 -12.38 -25.10
N GLN A 477 -5.57 -12.25 -23.83
CA GLN A 477 -6.80 -12.83 -23.26
C GLN A 477 -7.56 -11.85 -22.37
N VAL A 478 -8.89 -12.03 -22.32
CA VAL A 478 -9.81 -11.32 -21.43
C VAL A 478 -10.74 -12.36 -20.80
N ASP A 479 -10.81 -12.41 -19.47
CA ASP A 479 -11.65 -13.36 -18.71
C ASP A 479 -11.43 -14.84 -19.08
N GLY A 480 -10.21 -15.21 -19.49
CA GLY A 480 -9.85 -16.57 -19.88
C GLY A 480 -10.17 -16.92 -21.34
N VAL A 481 -10.71 -15.98 -22.12
CA VAL A 481 -11.02 -16.14 -23.55
C VAL A 481 -10.06 -15.31 -24.39
N PRO A 482 -9.62 -15.78 -25.59
CA PRO A 482 -8.83 -14.96 -26.50
C PRO A 482 -9.47 -13.60 -26.76
N VAL A 483 -8.69 -12.52 -26.72
CA VAL A 483 -9.21 -11.14 -26.77
C VAL A 483 -10.10 -10.88 -28.00
N ARG A 484 -9.82 -11.54 -29.14
CA ARG A 484 -10.61 -11.42 -30.39
C ARG A 484 -12.01 -11.99 -30.30
N GLN A 485 -12.25 -12.89 -29.36
CA GLN A 485 -13.54 -13.53 -29.10
C GLN A 485 -14.22 -12.91 -27.87
N SER A 486 -13.55 -11.96 -27.19
CA SER A 486 -14.08 -11.31 -26.00
C SER A 486 -15.14 -10.26 -26.38
N PRO A 487 -16.22 -10.12 -25.59
CA PRO A 487 -17.14 -8.98 -25.69
C PRO A 487 -16.45 -7.62 -25.52
N LEU A 488 -15.28 -7.56 -24.89
CA LEU A 488 -14.51 -6.33 -24.71
C LEU A 488 -13.62 -5.97 -25.90
N TYR A 489 -13.61 -6.76 -26.97
CA TYR A 489 -12.75 -6.55 -28.13
C TYR A 489 -12.92 -5.17 -28.77
N GLU A 490 -14.17 -4.79 -29.11
CA GLU A 490 -14.43 -3.49 -29.75
C GLU A 490 -14.20 -2.32 -28.78
N VAL A 491 -14.55 -2.49 -27.51
CA VAL A 491 -14.29 -1.47 -26.46
C VAL A 491 -12.80 -1.18 -26.36
N LEU A 492 -11.95 -2.21 -26.37
CA LEU A 492 -10.49 -2.04 -26.34
C LEU A 492 -9.97 -1.36 -27.62
N ARG A 493 -10.53 -1.69 -28.79
CA ARG A 493 -10.17 -1.02 -30.05
C ARG A 493 -10.52 0.45 -30.04
N GLU A 494 -11.72 0.80 -29.61
CA GLU A 494 -12.17 2.19 -29.44
C GLU A 494 -11.32 2.95 -28.42
N ALA A 495 -10.80 2.25 -27.40
CA ALA A 495 -9.86 2.80 -26.44
C ALA A 495 -8.44 3.04 -26.97
N GLY A 496 -8.14 2.68 -28.23
CA GLY A 496 -6.87 2.93 -28.90
C GLY A 496 -5.96 1.70 -29.04
N PHE A 497 -6.44 0.50 -28.70
CA PHE A 497 -5.70 -0.73 -28.95
C PHE A 497 -5.75 -1.11 -30.43
N ARG A 498 -4.63 -1.62 -30.96
CA ARG A 498 -4.49 -2.06 -32.35
C ARG A 498 -4.34 -3.56 -32.41
N SER A 499 -4.81 -4.17 -33.49
CA SER A 499 -4.60 -5.60 -33.72
C SER A 499 -3.11 -5.90 -33.90
N ASP A 500 -2.59 -6.78 -33.06
CA ASP A 500 -1.29 -7.45 -33.20
C ASP A 500 -1.53 -8.88 -33.71
N TYR A 501 -0.49 -9.68 -33.98
CA TYR A 501 -0.66 -11.10 -34.32
C TYR A 501 -1.13 -11.92 -33.11
N LYS A 502 -0.64 -11.61 -31.90
CA LYS A 502 -0.98 -12.33 -30.66
C LYS A 502 -2.28 -11.86 -29.98
N GLY A 503 -2.76 -10.66 -30.29
CA GLY A 503 -3.90 -10.07 -29.58
C GLY A 503 -4.11 -8.60 -29.90
N LEU A 504 -4.32 -7.78 -28.88
CA LEU A 504 -4.50 -6.33 -28.97
C LEU A 504 -3.35 -5.59 -28.27
N GLY A 505 -2.66 -4.72 -28.99
CA GLY A 505 -1.54 -3.93 -28.49
C GLY A 505 -1.88 -2.45 -28.31
N ALA A 506 -1.45 -1.84 -27.20
CA ALA A 506 -1.49 -0.39 -27.00
C ALA A 506 -0.13 0.15 -26.56
N PRO A 507 0.34 1.30 -27.10
CA PRO A 507 1.59 1.92 -26.65
C PRO A 507 1.46 2.42 -25.20
N LEU A 508 2.56 2.37 -24.44
CA LEU A 508 2.64 2.90 -23.08
C LEU A 508 3.43 4.22 -23.05
N PRO A 509 2.95 5.23 -22.31
CA PRO A 509 3.48 6.60 -22.28
C PRO A 509 4.94 6.71 -21.82
#